data_AF-A0A8S2S3B1-F1
#
_entry.id   AF-A0A8S2S3B1-F1
#
_cell.length_a   1.000
_cell.length_b   1.000
_cell.length_c   1.000
_cell.angle_alpha   90.00
_cell.angle_beta   90.00
_cell.angle_gamma   90.00
#
_symmetry.space_group_name_H-M   'P 1'
#
loop_
_entity.id
_entity.type
_entity.pdbx_description
1 polymer ?
#
loop_
_entity_poly.entity_id
_entity_poly.type
_entity_poly.pdbx_seq_one_letter_code
_entity_poly.pdbx_strand_id
1 'polypeptide(L)'
;MVRDTNRITLLISMGRPRTVRTAANIQKVKQRHDRLRIFSCRKIARDLRISRTSTQRILKDDPKLKSYKKKTQPKTSEAQKAKRLKFANWIRTNFRKEDTLSFLFSDEKMFDIDGVYNSQNERIWAPSRADADVKGDHSPPNSPDLNPLDYCIWDEFAGAINWDLVKSNTALINELKRSVKKIRPEVVFESCASWTNRLYRLKQANGNCLNK
;
A
#
# COMPACT_ATOMS: atom_id res chain seq x y z
N MET A 1 -46.30 -15.51 63.25
CA MET A 1 -46.44 -15.58 61.78
C MET A 1 -45.40 -14.68 61.14
N VAL A 2 -44.23 -15.24 60.82
CA VAL A 2 -43.19 -14.55 60.04
C VAL A 2 -43.48 -14.85 58.57
N ARG A 3 -43.65 -13.81 57.75
CA ARG A 3 -43.81 -13.98 56.30
C ARG A 3 -42.42 -13.96 55.66
N ASP A 4 -41.89 -15.14 55.39
CA ASP A 4 -40.67 -15.29 54.59
C ASP A 4 -40.98 -14.95 53.13
N THR A 5 -40.50 -13.80 52.67
CA THR A 5 -40.49 -13.46 51.25
C THR A 5 -39.35 -14.21 50.55
N ASN A 6 -39.69 -15.33 49.91
CA ASN A 6 -38.83 -16.04 48.98
C ASN A 6 -38.43 -15.13 47.81
N ARG A 7 -37.25 -14.50 47.91
CA ARG A 7 -36.64 -13.78 46.79
C ARG A 7 -35.94 -14.80 45.89
N ILE A 8 -36.56 -15.11 44.75
CA ILE A 8 -35.94 -15.94 43.71
C ILE A 8 -34.86 -15.09 43.02
N THR A 9 -33.58 -15.40 43.25
CA THR A 9 -32.46 -14.83 42.52
C THR A 9 -32.44 -15.45 41.12
N LEU A 10 -33.01 -14.76 40.13
CA LEU A 10 -32.87 -15.14 38.72
C LEU A 10 -31.38 -15.10 38.35
N LEU A 11 -30.75 -16.27 38.23
CA LEU A 11 -29.41 -16.41 37.67
C LEU A 11 -29.43 -15.75 36.28
N ILE A 12 -28.57 -14.75 36.10
CA ILE A 12 -28.36 -14.09 34.81
C ILE A 12 -28.02 -15.19 33.81
N SER A 13 -28.89 -15.41 32.82
CA SER A 13 -28.64 -16.31 31.72
C SER A 13 -27.33 -15.92 31.05
N MET A 14 -26.31 -16.77 31.14
CA MET A 14 -24.96 -16.56 30.58
C MET A 14 -24.94 -16.54 29.03
N GLY A 15 -26.11 -16.56 28.38
CA GLY A 15 -26.28 -16.59 26.94
C GLY A 15 -25.70 -17.85 26.30
N ARG A 16 -25.79 -17.91 24.96
CA ARG A 16 -25.22 -19.02 24.18
C ARG A 16 -23.68 -19.01 24.31
N PRO A 17 -23.04 -20.14 24.69
CA PRO A 17 -21.59 -20.22 24.80
C PRO A 17 -20.90 -19.84 23.48
N ARG A 18 -19.87 -19.01 23.55
CA ARG A 18 -19.06 -18.64 22.38
C ARG A 18 -18.13 -19.80 22.03
N THR A 19 -18.49 -20.57 21.01
CA THR A 19 -17.72 -21.76 20.58
C THR A 19 -16.44 -21.42 19.81
N VAL A 20 -16.42 -20.31 19.06
CA VAL A 20 -15.28 -19.95 18.19
C VAL A 20 -14.48 -18.76 18.73
N ARG A 21 -15.14 -17.77 19.34
CA ARG A 21 -14.48 -16.61 19.97
C ARG A 21 -14.14 -16.91 21.43
N THR A 22 -13.36 -17.97 21.62
CA THR A 22 -12.82 -18.36 22.92
C THR A 22 -11.59 -17.52 23.25
N ALA A 23 -11.25 -17.39 24.54
CA ALA A 23 -10.05 -16.66 24.98
C ALA A 23 -8.77 -17.17 24.27
N ALA A 24 -8.66 -18.49 24.09
CA ALA A 24 -7.55 -19.10 23.36
C ALA A 24 -7.47 -18.66 21.89
N ASN A 25 -8.59 -18.64 21.16
CA ASN A 25 -8.61 -18.20 19.76
C ASN A 25 -8.35 -16.71 19.61
N ILE A 26 -8.87 -15.88 20.54
CA ILE A 26 -8.57 -14.45 20.60
C ILE A 26 -7.06 -14.24 20.74
N GLN A 27 -6.42 -14.96 21.67
CA GLN A 27 -4.99 -14.83 21.90
C GLN A 27 -4.17 -15.29 20.69
N LYS A 28 -4.54 -16.40 20.05
CA LYS A 28 -3.87 -16.89 18.83
C LYS A 28 -3.97 -15.87 17.69
N VAL A 29 -5.14 -15.29 17.47
CA VAL A 29 -5.35 -14.26 16.43
C VAL A 29 -4.53 -13.00 16.74
N LYS A 30 -4.49 -12.54 18.00
CA LYS A 30 -3.68 -11.38 18.42
C LYS A 30 -2.19 -11.63 18.21
N GLN A 31 -1.67 -12.76 18.68
CA GLN A 31 -0.25 -13.11 18.48
C GLN A 31 0.12 -13.19 16.99
N ARG A 32 -0.76 -13.76 16.16
CA ARG A 32 -0.53 -13.84 14.72
C ARG A 32 -0.58 -12.47 14.05
N HIS A 33 -1.44 -11.58 14.56
CA HIS A 33 -1.51 -10.19 14.14
C HIS A 33 -0.22 -9.44 14.41
N ASP A 34 0.32 -9.57 15.62
CA ASP A 34 1.49 -8.79 16.03
C ASP A 34 2.79 -9.30 15.36
N ARG A 35 2.84 -10.58 15.00
CA ARG A 35 4.00 -11.17 14.29
C ARG A 35 4.03 -10.86 12.79
N LEU A 36 2.88 -10.63 12.15
CA LEU A 36 2.82 -10.49 10.69
C LEU A 36 2.78 -9.02 10.29
N ARG A 37 3.80 -8.58 9.53
CA ARG A 37 3.83 -7.24 8.91
C ARG A 37 2.65 -7.01 7.96
N ILE A 38 2.17 -8.07 7.30
CA ILE A 38 1.01 -8.03 6.38
C ILE A 38 -0.06 -8.99 6.91
N PHE A 39 -1.24 -8.44 7.20
CA PHE A 39 -2.30 -9.17 7.90
C PHE A 39 -3.47 -9.53 6.98
N SER A 40 -3.62 -10.81 6.65
CA SER A 40 -4.76 -11.33 5.88
C SER A 40 -5.69 -12.16 6.76
N CYS A 41 -6.93 -11.69 6.93
CA CYS A 41 -7.97 -12.43 7.65
C CYS A 41 -8.22 -13.82 7.05
N ARG A 42 -8.12 -13.95 5.72
CA ARG A 42 -8.30 -15.23 5.03
C ARG A 42 -7.15 -16.19 5.31
N LYS A 43 -5.90 -15.69 5.29
CA LYS A 43 -4.71 -16.50 5.59
C LYS A 43 -4.78 -17.03 7.03
N ILE A 44 -5.09 -16.17 7.98
CA ILE A 44 -5.16 -16.54 9.41
C ILE A 44 -6.34 -17.46 9.71
N ALA A 45 -7.49 -17.23 9.07
CA ALA A 45 -8.61 -18.14 9.11
C ALA A 45 -8.21 -19.56 8.69
N ARG A 46 -7.43 -19.69 7.60
CA ARG A 46 -6.89 -20.96 7.12
C ARG A 46 -5.89 -21.57 8.10
N ASP A 47 -4.90 -20.78 8.55
CA ASP A 47 -3.85 -21.24 9.48
C ASP A 47 -4.44 -21.74 10.81
N LEU A 48 -5.45 -21.04 11.34
CA LEU A 48 -6.07 -21.34 12.65
C LEU A 48 -7.32 -22.23 12.54
N ARG A 49 -7.71 -22.62 11.32
CA ARG A 49 -8.94 -23.39 11.03
C ARG A 49 -10.20 -22.77 11.64
N ILE A 50 -10.31 -21.44 11.61
CA ILE A 50 -11.49 -20.68 12.05
C ILE A 50 -12.10 -19.93 10.86
N SER A 51 -13.39 -19.60 10.92
CA SER A 51 -14.03 -18.87 9.82
C SER A 51 -13.44 -17.45 9.67
N ARG A 52 -13.39 -16.94 8.42
CA ARG A 52 -12.97 -15.55 8.12
C ARG A 52 -13.80 -14.53 8.90
N THR A 53 -15.10 -14.76 9.05
CA THR A 53 -16.02 -13.90 9.80
C THR A 53 -15.69 -13.89 11.28
N SER A 54 -15.35 -15.05 11.86
CA SER A 54 -14.91 -15.15 13.25
C SER A 54 -13.61 -14.40 13.49
N THR A 55 -12.60 -14.56 12.63
CA THR A 55 -11.34 -13.80 12.70
C THR A 55 -11.61 -12.29 12.64
N GLN A 56 -12.49 -11.84 11.73
CA GLN A 56 -12.82 -10.44 11.59
C GLN A 56 -13.55 -9.88 12.83
N ARG A 57 -14.50 -10.63 13.40
CA ARG A 57 -15.17 -10.25 14.65
C ARG A 57 -14.19 -10.18 15.82
N ILE A 58 -13.30 -11.16 15.94
CA ILE A 58 -12.25 -11.15 16.97
C ILE A 58 -11.44 -9.85 16.91
N LEU A 59 -11.04 -9.40 15.72
CA LEU A 59 -10.26 -8.17 15.56
C LEU A 59 -11.06 -6.90 15.81
N LYS A 60 -12.31 -6.85 15.35
CA LYS A 60 -13.16 -5.67 15.49
C LYS A 60 -13.68 -5.45 16.91
N ASP A 61 -13.90 -6.52 17.65
CA ASP A 61 -14.66 -6.44 18.88
C ASP A 61 -13.80 -6.68 20.13
N ASP A 62 -12.68 -7.43 20.04
CA ASP A 62 -11.80 -7.68 21.20
C ASP A 62 -10.71 -6.59 21.32
N PRO A 63 -9.78 -6.40 20.36
CA PRO A 63 -8.83 -5.28 20.38
C PRO A 63 -9.38 -4.00 19.73
N LYS A 64 -10.65 -3.97 19.30
CA LYS A 64 -11.31 -2.80 18.67
C LYS A 64 -10.56 -2.23 17.46
N LEU A 65 -9.94 -3.10 16.66
CA LEU A 65 -9.17 -2.69 15.50
C LEU A 65 -10.08 -2.39 14.30
N LYS A 66 -9.67 -1.39 13.52
CA LYS A 66 -10.29 -1.04 12.24
C LYS A 66 -9.32 -1.33 11.10
N SER A 67 -9.90 -1.62 9.94
CA SER A 67 -9.13 -1.85 8.72
C SER A 67 -8.92 -0.52 7.99
N TYR A 68 -7.66 -0.11 7.87
CA TYR A 68 -7.26 1.09 7.16
C TYR A 68 -6.56 0.73 5.85
N LYS A 69 -6.75 1.54 4.81
CA LYS A 69 -5.93 1.46 3.59
C LYS A 69 -4.52 1.94 3.95
N LYS A 70 -3.51 1.14 3.62
CA LYS A 70 -2.10 1.51 3.76
C LYS A 70 -1.85 2.79 2.96
N LYS A 71 -1.27 3.81 3.58
CA LYS A 71 -0.69 4.95 2.87
C LYS A 71 0.81 4.72 2.80
N THR A 72 1.34 4.69 1.59
CA THR A 72 2.78 4.71 1.38
C THR A 72 3.18 6.18 1.29
N GLN A 73 3.82 6.70 2.33
CA GLN A 73 4.45 8.02 2.28
C GLN A 73 5.94 7.83 2.54
N PRO A 74 6.82 8.21 1.60
CA PRO A 74 8.25 8.23 1.87
C PRO A 74 8.51 9.24 3.00
N LYS A 75 9.10 8.77 4.11
CA LYS A 75 9.66 9.69 5.12
C LYS A 75 10.93 10.28 4.52
N THR A 76 10.80 11.44 3.87
CA THR A 76 11.97 12.20 3.42
C THR A 76 12.63 12.86 4.61
N SER A 77 13.89 12.53 4.87
CA SER A 77 14.69 13.23 5.88
C SER A 77 15.02 14.65 5.41
N GLU A 78 15.28 15.56 6.34
CA GLU A 78 15.69 16.93 5.99
C GLU A 78 16.94 16.94 5.09
N ALA A 79 17.89 16.03 5.33
CA ALA A 79 19.05 15.85 4.47
C ALA A 79 18.68 15.46 3.03
N GLN A 80 17.66 14.62 2.85
CA GLN A 80 17.17 14.22 1.52
C GLN A 80 16.42 15.35 0.83
N LYS A 81 15.61 16.11 1.56
CA LYS A 81 14.94 17.32 1.04
C LYS A 81 15.96 18.33 0.54
N ALA A 82 17.03 18.57 1.30
CA ALA A 82 18.13 19.44 0.89
C ALA A 82 18.82 18.98 -0.39
N LYS A 83 19.12 17.67 -0.53
CA LYS A 83 19.68 17.09 -1.76
C LYS A 83 18.74 17.27 -2.96
N ARG A 84 17.45 16.99 -2.77
CA ARG A 84 16.39 17.15 -3.78
C ARG A 84 16.28 18.59 -4.27
N LEU A 85 16.29 19.56 -3.35
CA LEU A 85 16.28 20.99 -3.68
C LEU A 85 17.55 21.44 -4.40
N LYS A 86 18.72 20.98 -3.94
CA LYS A 86 20.01 21.27 -4.59
C LYS A 86 20.00 20.78 -6.03
N PHE A 87 19.54 19.56 -6.27
CA PHE A 87 19.42 19.00 -7.62
C PHE A 87 18.45 19.79 -8.51
N ALA A 88 17.24 20.08 -8.03
CA ALA A 88 16.26 20.84 -8.81
C ALA A 88 16.74 22.27 -9.15
N ASN A 89 17.43 22.92 -8.21
CA ASN A 89 18.03 24.24 -8.47
C ASN A 89 19.18 24.12 -9.48
N TRP A 90 20.02 23.09 -9.37
CA TRP A 90 21.11 22.87 -10.32
C TRP A 90 20.56 22.67 -11.75
N ILE A 91 19.56 21.82 -11.95
CA ILE A 91 18.95 21.63 -13.28
C ILE A 91 18.41 22.95 -13.83
N ARG A 92 17.66 23.71 -13.02
CA ARG A 92 17.05 24.97 -13.44
C ARG A 92 18.07 26.05 -13.80
N THR A 93 19.24 26.04 -13.18
CA THR A 93 20.30 27.02 -13.47
C THR A 93 21.13 26.63 -14.70
N ASN A 94 21.30 25.33 -14.96
CA ASN A 94 22.23 24.85 -16.00
C ASN A 94 21.53 24.45 -17.31
N PHE A 95 20.22 24.20 -17.30
CA PHE A 95 19.49 23.70 -18.47
C PHE A 95 18.20 24.48 -18.70
N ARG A 96 17.89 24.73 -19.97
CA ARG A 96 16.56 25.18 -20.41
C ARG A 96 15.62 24.00 -20.46
N LYS A 97 14.31 24.27 -20.56
CA LYS A 97 13.30 23.21 -20.64
C LYS A 97 13.51 22.34 -21.88
N GLU A 98 13.87 22.95 -22.99
CA GLU A 98 14.09 22.26 -24.27
C GLU A 98 15.27 21.29 -24.18
N ASP A 99 16.34 21.67 -23.46
CA ASP A 99 17.54 20.86 -23.29
C ASP A 99 17.25 19.55 -22.52
N THR A 100 16.30 19.58 -21.59
CA THR A 100 15.96 18.39 -20.79
C THR A 100 15.30 17.27 -21.59
N LEU A 101 14.80 17.55 -22.80
CA LEU A 101 14.26 16.53 -23.70
C LEU A 101 15.35 15.66 -24.33
N SER A 102 16.62 16.09 -24.27
CA SER A 102 17.77 15.30 -24.70
C SER A 102 18.21 14.25 -23.65
N PHE A 103 17.64 14.29 -22.44
CA PHE A 103 18.02 13.37 -21.37
C PHE A 103 17.43 11.98 -21.61
N LEU A 104 18.30 10.97 -21.51
CA LEU A 104 17.91 9.58 -21.50
C LEU A 104 17.67 9.14 -20.05
N PHE A 105 16.42 8.78 -19.74
CA PHE A 105 16.05 8.18 -18.45
C PHE A 105 16.06 6.65 -18.58
N SER A 106 16.61 5.97 -17.58
CA SER A 106 16.61 4.51 -17.48
C SER A 106 16.31 4.08 -16.04
N ASP A 107 15.63 2.94 -15.91
CA ASP A 107 15.28 2.33 -14.63
C ASP A 107 14.81 0.88 -14.85
N GLU A 108 14.69 0.11 -13.78
CA GLU A 108 14.25 -1.30 -13.81
C GLU A 108 12.92 -1.49 -13.07
N LYS A 109 12.01 -2.24 -13.68
CA LYS A 109 10.70 -2.59 -13.10
C LYS A 109 10.50 -4.10 -13.09
N MET A 110 10.22 -4.64 -11.91
CA MET A 110 9.79 -6.03 -11.76
C MET A 110 8.32 -6.19 -12.20
N PHE A 111 8.08 -7.21 -13.03
CA PHE A 111 6.77 -7.73 -13.40
C PHE A 111 6.71 -9.21 -13.00
N ASP A 112 5.60 -9.64 -12.41
CA ASP A 112 5.38 -11.02 -11.98
C ASP A 112 4.14 -11.62 -12.65
N ILE A 113 4.01 -12.95 -12.58
CA ILE A 113 2.86 -13.68 -13.14
C ILE A 113 1.59 -13.55 -12.28
N ASP A 114 1.72 -13.12 -11.03
CA ASP A 114 0.60 -12.97 -10.10
C ASP A 114 -0.26 -11.73 -10.43
N GLY A 115 0.25 -10.86 -11.31
CA GLY A 115 -0.53 -9.89 -12.06
C GLY A 115 -0.47 -8.47 -11.49
N VAL A 116 -1.52 -7.69 -11.75
CA VAL A 116 -1.63 -6.34 -11.17
C VAL A 116 -1.83 -6.44 -9.67
N TYR A 117 -0.86 -5.89 -8.94
CA TYR A 117 -0.97 -5.70 -7.51
C TYR A 117 -2.23 -4.90 -7.13
N ASN A 118 -3.23 -5.56 -6.54
CA ASN A 118 -4.41 -4.87 -6.05
C ASN A 118 -4.12 -4.16 -4.73
N SER A 119 -3.87 -2.85 -4.79
CA SER A 119 -3.62 -1.99 -3.61
C SER A 119 -4.75 -2.03 -2.56
N GLN A 120 -5.97 -2.46 -2.91
CA GLN A 120 -7.04 -2.65 -1.93
C GLN A 120 -6.76 -3.80 -0.96
N ASN A 121 -5.89 -4.75 -1.33
CA ASN A 121 -5.44 -5.85 -0.48
C ASN A 121 -4.43 -5.40 0.59
N GLU A 122 -3.83 -4.21 0.46
CA GLU A 122 -2.99 -3.60 1.48
C GLU A 122 -3.81 -2.94 2.58
N ARG A 123 -4.30 -3.78 3.50
CA ARG A 123 -5.03 -3.32 4.67
C ARG A 123 -4.20 -3.52 5.93
N ILE A 124 -4.18 -2.47 6.74
CA ILE A 124 -3.56 -2.48 8.07
C ILE A 124 -4.69 -2.50 9.10
N TRP A 125 -4.61 -3.41 10.05
CA TRP A 125 -5.50 -3.44 11.21
C TRP A 125 -4.83 -2.66 12.35
N ALA A 126 -5.48 -1.59 12.78
CA ALA A 126 -4.96 -0.68 13.79
C ALA A 126 -6.10 -0.09 14.63
N PRO A 127 -5.83 0.39 15.87
CA PRO A 127 -6.85 1.05 16.66
C PRO A 127 -7.19 2.43 16.08
N SER A 128 -6.18 3.19 15.67
CA SER A 128 -6.36 4.50 15.05
C SER A 128 -5.70 4.61 13.67
N ARG A 129 -6.00 5.72 12.97
CA ARG A 129 -5.33 6.09 11.72
C ARG A 129 -3.84 6.35 11.92
N ALA A 130 -3.47 7.04 13.01
CA ALA A 130 -2.08 7.36 13.32
C ALA A 130 -1.23 6.09 13.50
N ASP A 131 -1.78 5.10 14.22
CA ASP A 131 -1.11 3.81 14.41
C ASP A 131 -0.96 3.04 13.09
N ALA A 132 -1.96 3.14 12.20
CA ALA A 132 -1.88 2.53 10.88
C ALA A 132 -0.78 3.16 10.01
N ASP A 133 -0.60 4.47 10.12
CA ASP A 133 0.42 5.20 9.37
C ASP A 133 1.84 4.88 9.90
N VAL A 134 2.00 4.64 11.21
CA VAL A 134 3.27 4.13 11.79
C VAL A 134 3.59 2.70 11.35
N LYS A 135 2.57 1.84 11.26
CA LYS A 135 2.71 0.44 10.80
C LYS A 135 2.89 0.29 9.28
N GLY A 136 2.63 1.34 8.51
CA GLY A 136 2.81 1.34 7.06
C GLY A 136 4.25 1.05 6.65
N ASP A 137 4.45 0.53 5.43
CA ASP A 137 5.81 0.43 4.89
C ASP A 137 6.36 1.82 4.66
N HIS A 138 7.61 1.99 5.06
CA HIS A 138 8.41 3.14 4.72
C HIS A 138 9.11 2.79 3.40
N SER A 139 8.63 3.35 2.29
CA SER A 139 9.31 3.19 1.01
C SER A 139 10.67 3.91 1.08
N PRO A 140 11.77 3.28 0.65
CA PRO A 140 13.07 3.91 0.64
C PRO A 140 13.05 5.14 -0.30
N PRO A 141 13.73 6.22 0.08
CA PRO A 141 13.68 7.48 -0.64
C PRO A 141 14.59 7.45 -1.87
N ASN A 142 14.05 7.02 -3.02
CA ASN A 142 14.71 7.13 -4.32
C ASN A 142 14.03 8.13 -5.27
N SER A 143 13.36 9.15 -4.72
CA SER A 143 12.71 10.22 -5.50
C SER A 143 11.99 9.75 -6.78
N PRO A 144 11.15 8.68 -6.74
CA PRO A 144 10.47 8.16 -7.94
C PRO A 144 9.55 9.22 -8.57
N ASP A 145 9.15 10.23 -7.80
CA ASP A 145 8.39 11.38 -8.28
C ASP A 145 9.17 12.31 -9.22
N LEU A 146 10.48 12.11 -9.36
CA LEU A 146 11.39 12.83 -10.26
C LEU A 146 11.95 11.95 -11.40
N ASN A 147 11.42 10.75 -11.63
CA ASN A 147 11.78 9.91 -12.77
C ASN A 147 10.55 9.68 -13.66
N PRO A 148 10.55 10.11 -14.94
CA PRO A 148 9.41 9.90 -15.86
C PRO A 148 8.99 8.45 -16.00
N LEU A 149 9.94 7.51 -15.86
CA LEU A 149 9.62 6.09 -15.88
C LEU A 149 8.70 5.71 -14.71
N ASP A 150 9.04 6.17 -13.51
CA ASP A 150 8.33 5.84 -12.27
C ASP A 150 6.97 6.51 -12.13
N TYR A 151 6.85 7.79 -12.50
CA TYR A 151 5.61 8.53 -12.29
C TYR A 151 4.61 8.44 -13.44
N CYS A 152 5.00 7.89 -14.60
CA CYS A 152 4.11 7.76 -15.75
C CYS A 152 4.34 6.47 -16.56
N ILE A 153 5.53 6.26 -17.14
CA ILE A 153 5.71 5.22 -18.17
C ILE A 153 5.43 3.82 -17.63
N TRP A 154 5.83 3.50 -16.40
CA TRP A 154 5.55 2.19 -15.81
C TRP A 154 4.06 1.96 -15.55
N ASP A 155 3.31 2.99 -15.19
CA ASP A 155 1.86 2.88 -14.95
C ASP A 155 1.11 2.70 -16.29
N GLU A 156 1.51 3.44 -17.34
CA GLU A 156 1.00 3.27 -18.71
C GLU A 156 1.34 1.89 -19.29
N PHE A 157 2.59 1.45 -19.12
CA PHE A 157 3.03 0.16 -19.61
C PHE A 157 2.28 -0.99 -18.92
N ALA A 158 2.12 -0.93 -17.60
CA ALA A 158 1.36 -1.92 -16.85
C ALA A 158 -0.13 -1.92 -17.23
N GLY A 159 -0.70 -0.76 -17.55
CA GLY A 159 -2.07 -0.62 -18.03
C GLY A 159 -2.30 -1.21 -19.43
N ALA A 160 -1.27 -1.25 -20.28
CA ALA A 160 -1.34 -1.81 -21.63
C ALA A 160 -1.26 -3.34 -21.67
N ILE A 161 -0.75 -3.98 -20.61
CA ILE A 161 -0.61 -5.44 -20.48
C ILE A 161 -1.97 -6.09 -20.30
N ASN A 162 -2.22 -7.16 -21.07
CA ASN A 162 -3.40 -8.00 -20.85
C ASN A 162 -3.09 -9.08 -19.81
N TRP A 163 -3.36 -8.76 -18.54
CA TRP A 163 -3.08 -9.62 -17.40
C TRP A 163 -3.91 -10.92 -17.37
N ASP A 164 -5.04 -10.98 -18.08
CA ASP A 164 -5.85 -12.20 -18.16
C ASP A 164 -5.12 -13.31 -18.93
N LEU A 165 -4.24 -12.95 -19.87
CA LEU A 165 -3.44 -13.88 -20.67
C LEU A 165 -2.16 -14.34 -19.95
N VAL A 166 -1.74 -13.63 -18.91
CA VAL A 166 -0.51 -13.93 -18.18
C VAL A 166 -0.75 -15.11 -17.23
N LYS A 167 -0.49 -16.33 -17.72
CA LYS A 167 -0.58 -17.58 -16.94
C LYS A 167 0.76 -18.33 -16.81
N SER A 168 1.81 -17.80 -17.43
CA SER A 168 3.17 -18.36 -17.40
C SER A 168 4.20 -17.26 -17.65
N ASN A 169 5.46 -17.52 -17.28
CA ASN A 169 6.57 -16.59 -17.56
C ASN A 169 6.71 -16.28 -19.06
N THR A 170 6.50 -17.28 -19.92
CA THR A 170 6.55 -17.10 -21.39
C THR A 170 5.43 -16.17 -21.88
N ALA A 171 4.20 -16.35 -21.35
CA ALA A 171 3.08 -15.47 -21.69
C ALA A 171 3.34 -14.04 -21.21
N LEU A 172 3.90 -13.86 -20.00
CA LEU A 172 4.30 -12.56 -19.48
C LEU A 172 5.32 -11.85 -20.41
N ILE A 173 6.39 -12.55 -20.80
CA ILE A 173 7.42 -11.98 -21.69
C ILE A 173 6.82 -11.54 -23.03
N ASN A 174 5.93 -12.36 -23.61
CA ASN A 174 5.27 -12.02 -24.88
C ASN A 174 4.34 -10.80 -24.73
N GLU A 175 3.59 -10.73 -23.63
CA GLU A 175 2.71 -9.59 -23.34
C GLU A 175 3.49 -8.31 -23.07
N LEU A 176 4.64 -8.36 -22.39
CA LEU A 176 5.53 -7.22 -22.20
C LEU A 176 6.03 -6.70 -23.56
N LYS A 177 6.53 -7.58 -24.43
CA LYS A 177 7.00 -7.23 -25.79
C LYS A 177 5.87 -6.66 -26.67
N ARG A 178 4.64 -7.10 -26.48
CA ARG A 178 3.47 -6.59 -27.21
C ARG A 178 3.04 -5.22 -26.67
N SER A 179 3.00 -5.08 -25.35
CA SER A 179 2.44 -3.90 -24.68
C SER A 179 3.35 -2.69 -24.80
N VAL A 180 4.68 -2.88 -24.85
CA VAL A 180 5.62 -1.77 -25.03
C VAL A 180 5.42 -1.09 -26.39
N LYS A 181 5.04 -1.86 -27.42
CA LYS A 181 4.74 -1.33 -28.77
C LYS A 181 3.44 -0.52 -28.83
N LYS A 182 2.60 -0.60 -27.79
CA LYS A 182 1.35 0.17 -27.70
C LYS A 182 1.53 1.50 -26.99
N ILE A 183 2.65 1.70 -26.30
CA ILE A 183 2.91 2.97 -25.63
C ILE A 183 3.08 4.02 -26.71
N ARG A 184 2.21 5.03 -26.67
CA ARG A 184 2.22 6.12 -27.63
C ARG A 184 3.48 6.97 -27.44
N PRO A 185 4.21 7.33 -28.50
CA PRO A 185 5.37 8.22 -28.38
C PRO A 185 5.06 9.54 -27.67
N GLU A 186 3.86 10.08 -27.86
CA GLU A 186 3.41 11.33 -27.24
C GLU A 186 3.43 11.23 -25.71
N VAL A 187 3.06 10.08 -25.13
CA VAL A 187 3.09 9.86 -23.68
C VAL A 187 4.52 9.96 -23.14
N VAL A 188 5.52 9.48 -23.90
CA VAL A 188 6.93 9.58 -23.54
C VAL A 188 7.38 11.04 -23.57
N PHE A 189 7.06 11.77 -24.65
CA PHE A 189 7.42 13.18 -24.78
C PHE A 189 6.75 14.06 -23.72
N GLU A 190 5.45 13.88 -23.48
CA GLU A 190 4.68 14.61 -22.47
C GLU A 190 5.23 14.34 -21.06
N SER A 191 5.56 13.09 -20.76
CA SER A 191 6.20 12.72 -19.49
C SER A 191 7.51 13.47 -19.31
N CYS A 192 8.44 13.37 -20.26
CA CYS A 192 9.73 14.07 -20.19
C CYS A 192 9.56 15.60 -20.15
N ALA A 193 8.65 16.17 -20.95
CA ALA A 193 8.38 17.61 -20.95
C ALA A 193 7.78 18.11 -19.62
N SER A 194 7.01 17.26 -18.93
CA SER A 194 6.43 17.57 -17.61
C SER A 194 7.45 17.51 -16.47
N TRP A 195 8.63 16.89 -16.69
CA TRP A 195 9.65 16.68 -15.67
C TRP A 195 10.15 18.00 -15.05
N THR A 196 10.36 19.01 -15.89
CA THR A 196 10.76 20.36 -15.42
C THR A 196 9.69 21.03 -14.57
N ASN A 197 8.41 20.83 -14.89
CA ASN A 197 7.30 21.29 -14.06
C ASN A 197 7.26 20.56 -12.70
N ARG A 198 7.62 19.28 -12.67
CA ARG A 198 7.76 18.51 -11.42
C ARG A 198 8.91 19.05 -10.56
N LEU A 199 10.06 19.39 -11.14
CA LEU A 199 11.15 20.05 -10.41
C LEU A 199 10.74 21.42 -9.83
N TYR A 200 9.89 22.16 -10.54
CA TYR A 200 9.32 23.40 -10.01
C TYR A 200 8.38 23.14 -8.82
N ARG A 201 7.48 22.15 -8.92
CA ARG A 201 6.59 21.75 -7.81
C ARG A 201 7.37 21.24 -6.61
N LEU A 202 8.49 20.54 -6.82
CA LEU A 202 9.38 20.07 -5.75
C LEU A 202 9.90 21.24 -4.90
N LYS A 203 10.26 22.35 -5.56
CA LYS A 203 10.68 23.58 -4.87
C LYS A 203 9.54 24.17 -4.04
N GLN A 204 8.33 24.26 -4.60
CA GLN A 204 7.14 24.74 -3.87
C GLN A 204 6.82 23.85 -2.65
N ALA A 205 7.08 22.54 -2.77
CA ALA A 205 6.91 21.58 -1.70
C ALA A 205 8.09 21.54 -0.71
N ASN A 206 9.06 22.45 -0.79
CA ASN A 206 10.27 22.48 0.05
C ASN A 206 11.02 21.12 0.09
N GLY A 207 11.14 20.46 -1.07
CA GLY A 207 11.84 19.19 -1.19
C GLY A 207 11.05 17.96 -0.74
N ASN A 208 9.82 18.12 -0.25
CA ASN A 208 8.93 17.00 0.06
C ASN A 208 8.56 16.19 -1.20
N CYS A 209 8.04 14.97 -0.99
CA CYS A 209 7.53 14.13 -2.08
C CYS A 209 6.31 14.76 -2.75
N LEU A 210 6.27 14.69 -4.07
CA LEU A 210 5.11 15.06 -4.87
C LEU A 210 4.14 13.89 -4.96
N ASN A 211 2.86 14.20 -5.05
CA ASN A 211 1.86 13.19 -5.41
C ASN A 211 2.10 12.77 -6.87
N LYS A 212 1.91 11.47 -7.14
CA LYS A 212 1.86 10.95 -8.50
C LYS A 212 0.69 11.57 -9.27
#